data_AF-A0A2P8C6V2-F1
#
_entry.id   AF-A0A2P8C6V2-F1
#
_cell.length_a   1.000
_cell.length_b   1.000
_cell.length_c   1.000
_cell.angle_alpha   90.00
_cell.angle_beta   90.00
_cell.angle_gamma   90.00
#
_symmetry.space_group_name_H-M   'P 1'
#
loop_
_entity.id
_entity.type
_entity.pdbx_description
1 polymer ?
#
loop_
_entity_poly.entity_id
_entity_poly.type
_entity_poly.pdbx_seq_one_letter_code
_entity_poly.pdbx_strand_id
1 'polypeptide(L)'
;MYYNVFPSEALRRARTAHGAYEISETRDDHGRAEVIAVLRMDHRDTGRPALVCAGSVADLVTELTGTRPTGLPQRDRKHAYFEIPPNPPAR
;
A
#
# COMPACT_ATOMS: atom_id res chain seq x y z
N MET A 1 -11.36 5.96 -14.52
CA MET A 1 -11.30 5.07 -13.33
C MET A 1 -12.65 4.40 -13.08
N TYR A 2 -12.73 3.08 -13.21
CA TYR A 2 -13.96 2.31 -12.96
C TYR A 2 -13.76 1.35 -11.78
N TYR A 3 -14.74 1.28 -10.87
CA TYR A 3 -14.75 0.33 -9.75
C TYR A 3 -15.53 -0.91 -10.14
N ASN A 4 -14.91 -2.08 -9.98
CA ASN A 4 -15.56 -3.34 -10.32
C ASN A 4 -16.42 -3.82 -9.15
N VAL A 5 -17.75 -3.80 -9.31
CA VAL A 5 -18.73 -4.15 -8.27
C VAL A 5 -18.66 -5.64 -7.92
N PHE A 6 -18.24 -6.47 -8.87
CA PHE A 6 -18.01 -7.91 -8.67
C PHE A 6 -16.51 -8.20 -8.69
N PRO A 7 -15.86 -8.32 -7.52
CA PRO A 7 -14.44 -8.61 -7.46
C PRO A 7 -14.15 -9.99 -8.05
N SER A 8 -13.04 -10.09 -8.79
CA SER A 8 -12.53 -11.36 -9.29
C SER A 8 -12.34 -12.37 -8.14
N GLU A 9 -12.40 -13.67 -8.44
CA GLU A 9 -12.15 -14.68 -7.41
C GLU A 9 -10.75 -14.55 -6.79
N ALA A 10 -9.76 -14.19 -7.61
CA ALA A 10 -8.40 -13.91 -7.15
C ALA A 10 -8.39 -12.78 -6.11
N LEU A 11 -9.06 -11.65 -6.39
CA LEU A 11 -9.15 -10.54 -5.45
C LEU A 11 -9.89 -10.92 -4.16
N ARG A 12 -10.96 -11.72 -4.26
CA ARG A 12 -11.67 -12.25 -3.08
C ARG A 12 -10.76 -13.11 -2.21
N ARG A 13 -10.02 -14.05 -2.81
CA ARG A 13 -9.07 -14.92 -2.09
C ARG A 13 -7.95 -14.10 -1.43
N ALA A 14 -7.39 -13.12 -2.14
CA ALA A 14 -6.36 -12.25 -1.59
C ALA A 14 -6.86 -11.47 -0.36
N ARG A 15 -8.06 -10.89 -0.41
CA ARG A 15 -8.67 -10.19 0.73
C ARG A 15 -8.86 -11.09 1.94
N THR A 16 -9.30 -12.32 1.73
CA THR A 16 -9.46 -13.30 2.82
C THR A 16 -8.12 -13.72 3.42
N ALA A 17 -7.11 -13.96 2.58
CA ALA A 17 -5.80 -14.44 3.02
C ALA A 17 -4.97 -13.35 3.72
N HIS A 18 -5.13 -12.09 3.31
CA HIS A 18 -4.34 -10.96 3.81
C HIS A 18 -5.21 -9.95 4.58
N GLY A 19 -5.96 -10.43 5.58
CA GLY A 19 -6.93 -9.62 6.33
C GLY A 19 -6.36 -8.42 7.10
N ALA A 20 -5.04 -8.31 7.22
CA ALA A 20 -4.35 -7.12 7.73
C ALA A 20 -4.36 -5.92 6.76
N TYR A 21 -4.73 -6.15 5.50
CA TYR A 21 -4.76 -5.14 4.45
C TYR A 21 -6.16 -4.95 3.88
N GLU A 22 -6.46 -3.71 3.52
CA GLU A 22 -7.53 -3.37 2.59
C GLU A 22 -6.99 -3.44 1.16
N ILE A 23 -7.46 -4.42 0.39
CA ILE A 23 -7.00 -4.65 -0.99
C ILE A 23 -8.04 -4.15 -1.98
N SER A 24 -7.61 -3.32 -2.93
CA SER A 24 -8.43 -2.80 -4.03
C SER A 24 -7.75 -3.05 -5.37
N GLU A 25 -8.56 -3.25 -6.42
CA GLU A 25 -8.11 -3.32 -7.81
C GLU A 25 -8.87 -2.21 -8.56
N THR A 26 -8.12 -1.41 -9.29
CA THR A 26 -8.65 -0.36 -10.15
C THR A 26 -8.05 -0.53 -11.55
N ARG A 27 -8.62 0.15 -12.54
CA ARG A 27 -8.09 0.14 -13.90
C ARG A 27 -7.90 1.57 -14.39
N ASP A 28 -6.75 1.80 -15.02
CA ASP A 28 -6.46 3.05 -15.71
C ASP A 28 -7.27 3.16 -17.00
N ASP A 29 -7.15 4.30 -17.69
CA ASP A 29 -7.91 4.56 -18.92
C ASP A 29 -7.45 3.69 -20.11
N HIS A 30 -6.34 2.96 -19.96
CA HIS A 30 -5.84 1.96 -20.91
C HIS A 30 -6.25 0.53 -20.53
N GLY A 31 -7.06 0.36 -19.47
CA GLY A 31 -7.52 -0.94 -18.97
C GLY A 31 -6.48 -1.74 -18.19
N ARG A 32 -5.30 -1.16 -17.90
CA ARG A 32 -4.26 -1.80 -17.09
C ARG A 32 -4.70 -1.82 -15.64
N ALA A 33 -4.49 -2.96 -14.99
CA ALA A 33 -4.85 -3.11 -13.59
C ALA A 33 -3.81 -2.44 -12.69
N GLU A 34 -4.31 -1.75 -11.67
CA GLU A 34 -3.54 -1.26 -10.55
C GLU A 34 -4.15 -1.85 -9.28
N VAL A 35 -3.36 -2.65 -8.58
CA VAL A 35 -3.79 -3.35 -7.37
C VAL A 35 -3.02 -2.78 -6.19
N ILE A 36 -3.76 -2.35 -5.18
CA ILE A 36 -3.21 -1.66 -4.01
C ILE A 36 -3.66 -2.38 -2.75
N ALA A 37 -2.71 -2.63 -1.85
CA ALA A 37 -2.97 -3.07 -0.48
C ALA A 37 -2.55 -1.98 0.50
N VAL A 38 -3.51 -1.49 1.29
CA VAL A 38 -3.27 -0.52 2.37
C VAL A 38 -3.35 -1.24 3.70
N LEU A 39 -2.33 -1.07 4.54
CA LEU A 39 -2.32 -1.67 5.88
C LEU A 39 -3.43 -1.05 6.73
N ARG A 40 -4.24 -1.90 7.36
CA ARG A 40 -5.29 -1.43 8.26
C ARG A 40 -4.68 -0.84 9.53
N MET A 41 -5.37 0.14 10.11
CA MET A 41 -4.88 0.90 11.27
C MET A 41 -4.66 0.04 12.52
N ASP A 42 -5.45 -1.01 12.70
CA ASP A 42 -5.31 -2.01 13.77
C ASP A 42 -4.02 -2.86 13.64
N HIS A 43 -3.35 -2.82 12.50
CA HIS A 43 -2.10 -3.53 12.23
C HIS A 43 -0.88 -2.62 12.07
N ARG A 44 -1.00 -1.30 12.30
CA ARG A 44 0.07 -0.31 12.03
C ARG A 44 1.40 -0.59 12.73
N ASP A 45 1.37 -1.17 13.92
CA ASP A 45 2.55 -1.41 14.77
C ASP A 45 3.18 -2.80 14.53
N THR A 46 2.70 -3.55 13.53
CA THR A 46 3.19 -4.90 13.21
C THR A 46 4.49 -4.91 12.39
N GLY A 47 5.02 -3.74 12.02
CA GLY A 47 6.22 -3.62 11.19
C GLY A 47 6.01 -4.05 9.73
N ARG A 48 4.76 -4.20 9.30
CA ARG A 48 4.37 -4.48 7.91
C ARG A 48 4.41 -3.20 7.07
N PRO A 49 4.62 -3.29 5.74
CA PRO A 49 4.51 -2.13 4.86
C PRO A 49 3.13 -1.47 4.98
N ALA A 50 3.11 -0.14 5.00
CA ALA A 50 1.86 0.61 5.04
C ALA A 50 1.09 0.57 3.71
N LEU A 51 1.82 0.48 2.59
CA LEU A 51 1.29 0.50 1.23
C LEU A 51 2.10 -0.46 0.35
N VAL A 52 1.40 -1.31 -0.40
CA VAL A 52 2.00 -2.15 -1.45
C VAL A 52 1.17 -1.98 -2.72
N CYS A 53 1.84 -1.71 -3.84
CA CYS A 53 1.21 -1.56 -5.15
C CYS A 53 1.76 -2.61 -6.12
N ALA A 54 0.90 -3.13 -6.99
CA ALA A 54 1.27 -4.11 -7.99
C ALA A 54 0.42 -3.98 -9.26
N GLY A 55 0.91 -4.51 -10.38
CA GLY A 55 0.17 -4.54 -11.66
C GLY A 55 -0.87 -5.66 -11.74
N SER A 56 -0.88 -6.60 -10.80
CA SER A 56 -1.83 -7.69 -10.73
C SER A 56 -2.04 -8.19 -9.30
N VAL A 57 -3.13 -8.92 -9.07
CA VAL A 57 -3.42 -9.53 -7.77
C VAL A 57 -2.39 -10.61 -7.41
N ALA A 58 -1.89 -11.34 -8.40
CA ALA A 58 -0.90 -12.40 -8.18
C ALA A 58 0.46 -11.82 -7.73
N ASP A 59 0.89 -10.73 -8.36
CA ASP A 59 2.11 -10.03 -7.98
C ASP A 59 1.97 -9.43 -6.58
N LEU A 60 0.82 -8.81 -6.28
CA LEU A 60 0.54 -8.30 -4.93
C LEU A 60 0.64 -9.39 -3.86
N VAL A 61 0.02 -10.55 -4.09
CA VAL A 61 0.06 -11.67 -3.13
C VAL A 61 1.49 -12.18 -2.94
N THR A 62 2.28 -12.20 -4.00
CA THR A 62 3.70 -12.59 -3.95
C THR A 62 4.49 -11.62 -3.06
N GLU A 63 4.33 -10.31 -3.27
CA GLU A 63 4.96 -9.28 -2.43
C GLU A 63 4.53 -9.39 -0.96
N LEU A 64 3.22 -9.50 -0.70
CA LEU A 64 2.69 -9.58 0.67
C LEU A 64 3.13 -10.84 1.41
N THR A 65 3.39 -11.94 0.71
CA THR A 65 3.85 -13.20 1.29
C THR A 65 5.37 -13.19 1.51
N GLY A 66 6.12 -12.60 0.58
CA GLY A 66 7.58 -12.48 0.68
C GLY A 66 8.05 -11.40 1.65
N THR A 67 7.21 -10.40 1.94
CA THR A 67 7.57 -9.30 2.81
C THR A 67 7.72 -9.75 4.26
N ARG A 68 8.94 -9.63 4.79
CA ARG A 68 9.19 -9.77 6.22
C ARG A 68 8.86 -8.46 6.94
N PRO A 69 8.26 -8.49 8.14
CA PRO A 69 8.10 -7.30 8.95
C PRO A 69 9.48 -6.74 9.29
N THR A 70 9.83 -5.59 8.72
CA THR A 70 11.12 -4.92 8.94
C THR A 70 11.05 -3.94 10.10
N GLY A 71 9.86 -3.73 10.68
CA GLY A 71 9.59 -2.58 11.53
C GLY A 71 9.40 -1.33 10.67
N LEU A 72 8.51 -0.42 11.08
CA LEU A 72 8.39 0.84 10.37
C LEU A 72 9.74 1.58 10.50
N PRO A 73 10.31 2.14 9.41
CA PRO A 73 11.40 3.08 9.53
C PRO A 73 10.91 4.22 10.42
N GLN A 74 11.48 4.32 11.62
CA GLN A 74 11.16 5.41 12.52
C GLN A 74 11.85 6.67 12.00
N ARG A 75 11.09 7.78 11.97
CA ARG A 75 11.67 9.10 11.70
C ARG A 75 12.79 9.33 12.71
N ASP A 76 14.01 9.51 12.20
CA ASP A 76 15.07 10.06 13.04
C ASP A 76 14.65 11.48 13.44
N ARG A 77 14.42 11.70 14.73
CA ARG A 77 14.02 13.01 15.24
C ARG A 77 15.08 14.09 15.00
N LYS A 78 16.34 13.68 14.74
CA LYS A 78 17.48 14.56 14.49
C LYS A 78 17.64 14.93 13.01
N HIS A 79 16.99 14.21 12.09
CA HIS A 79 17.08 14.47 10.66
C HIS A 79 15.71 14.81 10.07
N ALA A 80 15.58 16.05 9.59
CA ALA A 80 14.43 16.43 8.78
C ALA A 80 14.51 15.73 7.41
N TYR A 81 13.39 15.22 6.89
CA TYR A 81 13.32 14.61 5.55
C TYR A 81 13.58 15.62 4.43
N PHE A 82 13.33 16.90 4.70
CA PHE A 82 13.57 18.01 3.81
C PHE A 82 14.29 19.09 4.60
N GLU A 83 15.34 19.67 4.04
CA GLU A 83 15.90 20.91 4.57
C GLU A 83 14.81 21.98 4.47
N ILE A 84 14.42 22.56 5.61
CA ILE A 84 13.55 23.74 5.59
C ILE A 84 14.43 24.89 5.11
N PRO A 85 14.16 25.50 3.94
CA PRO A 85 14.94 26.64 3.49
C PRO A 85 14.84 27.75 4.55
N PRO A 86 15.93 28.45 4.88
CA PRO A 86 15.99 29.41 5.98
C PRO A 86 14.99 30.58 5.84
N ASN A 87 14.45 30.81 4.64
CA ASN A 87 13.35 31.73 4.39
C ASN A 87 12.23 31.01 3.63
N PRO A 88 11.18 30.49 4.29
CA PRO A 88 9.95 30.14 3.58
C PRO A 88 9.39 31.42 2.92
N PRO A 89 8.85 31.34 1.68
CA PRO A 89 8.23 32.51 1.05
C PRO A 89 7.14 33.07 1.97
N ALA A 90 7.19 34.38 2.21
CA ALA A 90 6.16 35.08 2.98
C ALA A 90 4.79 34.81 2.34
N ARG A 91 3.83 34.38 3.16
CA ARG A 91 2.44 34.17 2.75
C ARG A 91 1.73 35.49 2.50
#